data_AF-A0A2D6F2D6-F1
#
_entry.id   AF-A0A2D6F2D6-F1
#
_cell.length_a   1.000
_cell.length_b   1.000
_cell.length_c   1.000
_cell.angle_alpha   90.00
_cell.angle_beta   90.00
_cell.angle_gamma   90.00
#
_symmetry.space_group_name_H-M   'P 1'
#
loop_
_entity.id
_entity.type
_entity.pdbx_description
1 polymer ?
#
loop_
_entity_poly.entity_id
_entity_poly.type
_entity_poly.pdbx_seq_one_letter_code
_entity_poly.pdbx_strand_id
1 'polypeptide(L)'
;MATLIKSTEDIKSYVSINNSVTFENIQPYVNQAERKFIVSIIGEILYNAWAATKPTGTELKAYKLFQEASANLAWFLYLPLAQLSVTDEAILVESAEYTKPAEWWQIRDLRRSVVDAGFNAIDEALKIMEANVEDFDPWEATEGYTIFSELLVKRTDTFNRWFNISNSRRTFLALKPYLLEVHHQYIAPLLNTATLTTIAAAAEAIHKEVLDVLQAAMVNFTVAKIATTGVFDITPSGIYQRLDDFQGYKTNPLDPTQLNNLYQDRLVAAQQHLKKAITLIEANPSEFTDYQPKATVDFVQPSNTKSIVSF
;
A
#
# COMPACT_ATOMS: atom_id res chain seq x y z
N MET A 1 11.09 24.79 7.02
CA MET A 1 9.82 24.05 7.20
C MET A 1 9.81 23.55 8.62
N ALA A 2 8.70 23.65 9.34
CA ALA A 2 8.59 23.02 10.67
C ALA A 2 8.55 21.50 10.48
N THR A 3 9.30 20.76 11.30
CA THR A 3 9.43 19.30 11.23
C THR A 3 8.86 18.63 12.47
N LEU A 4 8.46 17.37 12.34
CA LEU A 4 7.99 16.56 13.47
C LEU A 4 9.16 16.17 14.39
N ILE A 5 10.34 15.96 13.81
CA ILE A 5 11.60 15.76 14.53
C ILE A 5 12.34 17.10 14.64
N LYS A 6 12.68 17.52 15.86
CA LYS A 6 13.31 18.84 16.11
C LYS A 6 14.74 18.73 16.62
N SER A 7 15.17 17.55 17.07
CA SER A 7 16.48 17.35 17.70
C SER A 7 17.11 15.99 17.38
N THR A 8 18.41 15.86 17.67
CA THR A 8 19.10 14.56 17.62
C THR A 8 18.58 13.58 18.66
N GLU A 9 18.05 14.05 19.79
CA GLU A 9 17.47 13.21 20.86
C GLU A 9 16.16 12.55 20.40
N ASP A 10 15.36 13.27 19.62
CA ASP A 10 14.16 12.71 19.00
C ASP A 10 14.52 11.56 18.05
N ILE A 11 15.57 11.71 17.25
CA ILE A 11 16.05 10.65 16.35
C ILE A 11 16.57 9.45 17.14
N LYS A 12 17.37 9.69 18.19
CA LYS A 12 17.93 8.62 19.05
C LYS A 12 16.87 7.78 19.75
N SER A 13 15.67 8.35 19.94
CA SER A 13 14.56 7.63 20.56
C SER A 13 14.02 6.50 19.66
N TYR A 14 14.28 6.56 18.35
CA TYR A 14 13.73 5.63 17.35
C TYR A 14 14.80 4.91 16.52
N VAL A 15 16.00 5.48 16.37
CA VAL A 15 17.11 4.88 15.64
C VAL A 15 18.39 4.92 16.46
N SER A 16 19.04 3.76 16.60
CA SER A 16 20.32 3.63 17.28
C SER A 16 21.44 4.33 16.51
N ILE A 17 21.77 5.56 16.90
CA ILE A 17 22.87 6.36 16.33
C ILE A 17 23.95 6.70 17.34
N ASN A 18 25.18 6.83 16.87
CA ASN A 18 26.29 7.31 17.69
C ASN A 18 26.16 8.83 17.95
N ASN A 19 26.76 9.31 19.03
CA ASN A 19 26.77 10.71 19.46
C ASN A 19 27.45 11.67 18.48
N SER A 20 28.22 11.16 17.52
CA SER A 20 28.91 11.96 16.48
C SER A 20 27.97 12.51 15.39
N VAL A 21 26.75 12.00 15.29
CA VAL A 21 25.78 12.44 14.27
C VAL A 21 25.11 13.74 14.71
N THR A 22 25.31 14.82 13.96
CA THR A 22 24.66 16.11 14.18
C THR A 22 23.33 16.22 13.45
N PHE A 23 22.36 16.91 14.04
CA PHE A 23 21.03 17.10 13.43
C PHE A 23 21.13 17.88 12.12
N GLU A 24 22.05 18.85 12.04
CA GLU A 24 22.29 19.69 10.85
C GLU A 24 22.54 18.87 9.58
N ASN A 25 23.28 17.76 9.70
CA ASN A 25 23.59 16.89 8.56
C ASN A 25 22.37 16.06 8.11
N ILE A 26 21.48 15.71 9.03
CA ILE A 26 20.32 14.84 8.76
C ILE A 26 19.06 15.66 8.44
N GLN A 27 18.97 16.90 8.90
CA GLN A 27 17.80 17.77 8.76
C GLN A 27 17.26 17.88 7.31
N PRO A 28 18.10 18.00 6.26
CA PRO A 28 17.59 18.01 4.87
C PRO A 28 16.83 16.73 4.51
N TYR A 29 17.29 15.59 5.01
CA TYR A 29 16.69 14.27 4.76
C TYR A 29 15.42 14.06 5.60
N VAL A 30 15.35 14.63 6.82
CA VAL A 30 14.10 14.70 7.60
C VAL A 30 13.04 15.47 6.82
N ASN A 31 13.37 16.68 6.34
CA ASN A 31 12.45 17.49 5.54
C ASN A 31 11.98 16.74 4.28
N GLN A 32 12.89 16.01 3.63
CA GLN A 32 12.54 15.22 2.44
C GLN A 32 11.66 14.02 2.78
N ALA A 33 11.96 13.29 3.85
CA ALA A 33 11.20 12.14 4.30
C ALA A 33 9.78 12.54 4.73
N GLU A 34 9.66 13.58 5.57
CA GLU A 34 8.37 14.08 6.04
C GLU A 34 7.52 14.58 4.88
N ARG A 35 8.09 15.37 3.96
CA ARG A 35 7.36 15.85 2.77
C ARG A 35 6.90 14.71 1.86
N LYS A 36 7.78 13.74 1.57
CA LYS A 36 7.49 12.68 0.58
C LYS A 36 6.53 11.62 1.11
N PHE A 37 6.70 11.21 2.37
CA PHE A 37 6.02 10.05 2.91
C PHE A 37 4.94 10.39 3.94
N ILE A 38 5.08 11.48 4.70
CA ILE A 38 4.14 11.80 5.78
C ILE A 38 3.09 12.82 5.31
N VAL A 39 3.53 13.98 4.79
CA VAL A 39 2.63 15.05 4.31
C VAL A 39 1.69 14.54 3.21
N SER A 40 2.19 13.68 2.32
CA SER A 40 1.39 13.04 1.27
C SER A 40 0.21 12.20 1.80
N ILE A 41 0.30 11.73 3.04
CA ILE A 41 -0.69 10.85 3.66
C ILE A 41 -1.63 11.60 4.61
N ILE A 42 -1.08 12.47 5.46
CA ILE A 42 -1.87 13.16 6.49
C ILE A 42 -2.35 14.56 6.07
N GLY A 43 -1.84 15.07 4.95
CA GLY A 43 -2.10 16.42 4.46
C GLY A 43 -1.31 17.51 5.20
N GLU A 44 -1.19 18.67 4.56
CA GLU A 44 -0.41 19.79 5.10
C GLU A 44 -1.03 20.40 6.36
N ILE A 45 -2.36 20.43 6.48
CA ILE A 45 -3.07 21.08 7.60
C ILE A 45 -2.72 20.37 8.92
N LEU A 46 -2.94 19.04 8.97
CA LEU A 46 -2.65 18.23 10.16
C LEU A 46 -1.15 18.21 10.47
N TYR A 47 -0.32 18.06 9.44
CA TYR A 47 1.13 18.11 9.58
C TYR A 47 1.61 19.42 10.22
N ASN A 48 1.13 20.56 9.73
CA ASN A 48 1.55 21.87 10.25
C ASN A 48 1.07 22.08 11.71
N ALA A 49 -0.12 21.58 12.06
CA ALA A 49 -0.62 21.61 13.43
C ALA A 49 0.31 20.83 14.39
N TRP A 50 0.68 19.60 14.03
CA TRP A 50 1.58 18.76 14.81
C TRP A 50 3.03 19.26 14.85
N ALA A 51 3.50 19.89 13.78
CA ALA A 51 4.83 20.49 13.74
C ALA A 51 4.92 21.73 14.65
N ALA A 52 3.84 22.51 14.74
CA ALA A 52 3.76 23.67 15.62
C ALA A 52 3.62 23.26 17.09
N THR A 53 2.64 22.41 17.40
CA THR A 53 2.32 22.01 18.79
C THR A 53 2.20 20.50 18.88
N LYS A 54 2.87 19.92 19.90
CA LYS A 54 2.79 18.48 20.16
C LYS A 54 1.35 18.11 20.56
N PRO A 55 0.69 17.18 19.85
CA PRO A 55 -0.68 16.79 20.16
C PRO A 55 -0.76 15.96 21.45
N THR A 56 -1.97 15.78 21.97
CA THR A 56 -2.24 15.04 23.22
C THR A 56 -3.28 13.94 22.99
N GLY A 57 -3.48 13.04 23.95
CA GLY A 57 -4.50 11.99 23.83
C GLY A 57 -4.18 10.93 22.77
N THR A 58 -5.18 10.53 21.98
CA THR A 58 -5.06 9.53 20.91
C THR A 58 -4.09 9.96 19.82
N GLU A 59 -4.14 11.25 19.43
CA GLU A 59 -3.27 11.84 18.43
C GLU A 59 -1.78 11.72 18.79
N LEU A 60 -1.44 11.75 20.10
CA LEU A 60 -0.06 11.60 20.55
C LEU A 60 0.53 10.23 20.16
N LYS A 61 -0.29 9.17 20.10
CA LYS A 61 0.18 7.84 19.70
C LYS A 61 0.54 7.83 18.21
N ALA A 62 -0.35 8.35 17.36
CA ALA A 62 -0.09 8.49 15.93
C ALA A 62 1.11 9.41 15.66
N TYR A 63 1.19 10.54 16.37
CA TYR A 63 2.31 11.49 16.27
C TYR A 63 3.67 10.83 16.55
N LYS A 64 3.78 10.02 17.62
CA LYS A 64 5.03 9.30 17.93
C LYS A 64 5.42 8.31 16.84
N LEU A 65 4.45 7.59 16.28
CA LEU A 65 4.69 6.67 15.16
C LEU A 65 5.12 7.42 13.89
N PHE A 66 4.58 8.61 13.63
CA PHE A 66 5.07 9.45 12.53
C PHE A 66 6.47 10.03 12.80
N GLN A 67 6.83 10.31 14.05
CA GLN A 67 8.22 10.64 14.40
C GLN A 67 9.15 9.44 14.17
N GLU A 68 8.75 8.24 14.56
CA GLU A 68 9.50 7.01 14.30
C GLU A 68 9.70 6.79 12.80
N ALA A 69 8.62 6.96 12.02
CA ALA A 69 8.68 6.88 10.57
C ALA A 69 9.62 7.92 9.96
N SER A 70 9.52 9.17 10.40
CA SER A 70 10.38 10.27 9.96
C SER A 70 11.85 9.95 10.22
N ALA A 71 12.20 9.46 11.41
CA ALA A 71 13.58 9.17 11.79
C ALA A 71 14.17 8.06 10.92
N ASN A 72 13.42 6.96 10.75
CA ASN A 72 13.83 5.80 9.98
C ASN A 72 13.95 6.11 8.48
N LEU A 73 12.97 6.81 7.91
CA LEU A 73 12.95 7.17 6.49
C LEU A 73 13.97 8.27 6.15
N ALA A 74 14.23 9.21 7.06
CA ALA A 74 15.33 10.17 6.91
C ALA A 74 16.68 9.44 6.83
N TRP A 75 16.89 8.44 7.70
CA TRP A 75 18.08 7.60 7.62
C TRP A 75 18.19 6.81 6.33
N PHE A 76 17.08 6.25 5.84
CA PHE A 76 17.08 5.56 4.54
C PHE A 76 17.60 6.45 3.40
N LEU A 77 17.24 7.73 3.41
CA LEU A 77 17.67 8.71 2.41
C LEU A 77 19.13 9.15 2.62
N TYR A 78 19.58 9.24 3.88
CA TYR A 78 20.92 9.69 4.23
C TYR A 78 22.01 8.60 4.08
N LEU A 79 21.69 7.33 4.39
CA LEU A 79 22.65 6.21 4.40
C LEU A 79 23.53 6.06 3.14
N PRO A 80 23.02 6.24 1.90
CA PRO A 80 23.86 6.18 0.70
C PRO A 80 24.97 7.23 0.63
N LEU A 81 24.76 8.37 1.28
CA LEU A 81 25.68 9.51 1.26
C LEU A 81 26.55 9.57 2.52
N ALA A 82 26.15 8.88 3.60
CA ALA A 82 26.83 8.94 4.89
C ALA A 82 28.29 8.47 4.89
N GLN A 83 28.72 7.68 3.89
CA GLN A 83 30.11 7.19 3.76
C GLN A 83 30.93 7.94 2.70
N LEU A 84 30.31 8.88 1.98
CA LEU A 84 30.91 9.56 0.85
C LEU A 84 31.32 10.98 1.25
N SER A 85 32.59 11.30 1.05
CA SER A 85 33.08 12.67 1.06
C SER A 85 33.08 13.17 -0.38
N VAL A 86 32.26 14.17 -0.67
CA VAL A 86 32.19 14.79 -2.00
C VAL A 86 32.98 16.09 -1.94
N THR A 87 34.12 16.12 -2.64
CA THR A 87 34.92 17.34 -2.84
C THR A 87 34.85 17.77 -4.31
N ASP A 88 35.30 18.99 -4.62
CA ASP A 88 35.32 19.50 -6.00
C ASP A 88 36.20 18.66 -6.95
N GLU A 89 37.14 17.89 -6.39
CA GLU A 89 38.11 17.10 -7.14
C GLU A 89 37.73 15.61 -7.25
N ALA A 90 37.10 15.03 -6.22
CA ALA A 90 36.77 13.61 -6.18
C ALA A 90 35.63 13.27 -5.21
N ILE A 91 35.02 12.10 -5.43
CA ILE A 91 34.15 11.44 -4.44
C ILE A 91 34.97 10.34 -3.78
N LEU A 92 35.20 10.47 -2.47
CA LEU A 92 36.02 9.57 -1.67
C LEU A 92 35.16 8.80 -0.67
N VAL A 93 35.56 7.57 -0.35
CA VAL A 93 34.98 6.82 0.77
C VAL A 93 35.82 7.13 2.01
N GLU A 94 35.20 7.70 3.04
CA GLU A 94 35.91 8.01 4.28
C GLU A 94 36.26 6.72 5.03
N SER A 95 37.53 6.60 5.43
CA SER A 95 38.01 5.54 6.31
C SER A 95 38.99 6.14 7.31
N ALA A 96 38.76 5.90 8.60
CA ALA A 96 39.73 6.28 9.64
C ALA A 96 40.66 5.09 9.94
N GLU A 97 41.85 5.39 10.47
CA GLU A 97 42.94 4.42 10.69
C GLU A 97 42.53 3.18 11.52
N TYR A 98 41.55 3.34 12.42
CA TYR A 98 41.06 2.27 13.30
C TYR A 98 39.62 1.80 13.01
N THR A 99 38.99 2.29 11.94
CA THR A 99 37.61 1.93 11.60
C THR A 99 37.50 1.46 10.16
N LYS A 100 36.97 0.26 9.97
CA LYS A 100 36.67 -0.28 8.65
C LYS A 100 35.33 0.28 8.15
N PRO A 101 35.25 0.85 6.93
CA PRO A 101 33.97 1.17 6.30
C PRO A 101 33.06 -0.05 6.22
N ALA A 102 31.76 0.14 6.40
CA ALA A 102 30.82 -0.97 6.28
C ALA A 102 30.78 -1.48 4.84
N GLU A 103 30.69 -2.79 4.67
CA GLU A 103 30.58 -3.41 3.35
C GLU A 103 29.23 -3.06 2.71
N TRP A 104 29.16 -3.05 1.38
CA TRP A 104 27.95 -2.69 0.64
C TRP A 104 26.70 -3.49 1.08
N TRP A 105 26.86 -4.78 1.38
CA TRP A 105 25.76 -5.64 1.83
C TRP A 105 25.26 -5.27 3.23
N GLN A 106 26.13 -4.79 4.13
CA GLN A 106 25.74 -4.32 5.46
C GLN A 106 24.91 -3.04 5.37
N ILE A 107 25.34 -2.10 4.52
CA ILE A 107 24.60 -0.85 4.26
C ILE A 107 23.24 -1.17 3.65
N ARG A 108 23.19 -2.10 2.68
CA ARG A 108 21.95 -2.58 2.10
C ARG A 108 21.00 -3.13 3.17
N ASP A 109 21.48 -4.05 4.00
CA ASP A 109 20.63 -4.72 4.98
C ASP A 109 20.13 -3.73 6.04
N LEU A 110 20.96 -2.77 6.45
CA LEU A 110 20.54 -1.64 7.28
C LEU A 110 19.47 -0.78 6.60
N ARG A 111 19.68 -0.40 5.33
CA ARG A 111 18.70 0.39 4.56
C ARG A 111 17.35 -0.30 4.48
N ARG A 112 17.32 -1.63 4.34
CA ARG A 112 16.07 -2.41 4.36
C ARG A 112 15.40 -2.33 5.72
N SER A 113 16.15 -2.60 6.79
CA SER A 113 15.62 -2.57 8.15
C SER A 113 14.98 -1.22 8.49
N VAL A 114 15.62 -0.09 8.15
CA VAL A 114 15.06 1.23 8.45
C VAL A 114 13.88 1.58 7.55
N VAL A 115 13.86 1.14 6.28
CA VAL A 115 12.70 1.35 5.40
C VAL A 115 11.49 0.58 5.91
N ASP A 116 11.69 -0.69 6.27
CA ASP A 116 10.61 -1.54 6.76
C ASP A 116 10.07 -1.01 8.10
N ALA A 117 10.95 -0.63 9.03
CA ALA A 117 10.56 0.03 10.28
C ALA A 117 9.77 1.32 10.02
N GLY A 118 10.25 2.18 9.12
CA GLY A 118 9.59 3.44 8.81
C GLY A 118 8.19 3.26 8.20
N PHE A 119 8.01 2.32 7.27
CA PHE A 119 6.69 2.05 6.69
C PHE A 119 5.75 1.30 7.64
N ASN A 120 6.26 0.44 8.51
CA ASN A 120 5.45 -0.21 9.54
C ASN A 120 4.93 0.81 10.55
N ALA A 121 5.76 1.76 10.97
CA ALA A 121 5.32 2.84 11.85
C ALA A 121 4.22 3.72 11.21
N ILE A 122 4.32 4.01 9.90
CA ILE A 122 3.24 4.69 9.15
C ILE A 122 1.95 3.86 9.17
N ASP A 123 2.02 2.54 8.95
CA ASP A 123 0.84 1.67 8.96
C ASP A 123 0.16 1.64 10.32
N GLU A 124 0.94 1.50 11.39
CA GLU A 124 0.42 1.54 12.75
C GLU A 124 -0.21 2.90 13.08
N ALA A 125 0.41 3.99 12.61
CA ALA A 125 -0.14 5.34 12.79
C ALA A 125 -1.50 5.46 12.08
N LEU A 126 -1.57 5.05 10.81
CA LEU A 126 -2.80 5.08 10.03
C LEU A 126 -3.89 4.19 10.62
N LYS A 127 -3.52 3.01 11.13
CA LYS A 127 -4.48 2.14 11.82
C LYS A 127 -5.11 2.82 13.04
N ILE A 128 -4.36 3.61 13.79
CA ILE A 128 -4.89 4.40 14.91
C ILE A 128 -5.80 5.52 14.39
N MET A 129 -5.38 6.20 13.32
CA MET A 129 -6.17 7.28 12.71
C MET A 129 -7.51 6.79 12.14
N GLU A 130 -7.50 5.69 11.39
CA GLU A 130 -8.69 5.04 10.84
C GLU A 130 -9.64 4.54 11.94
N ALA A 131 -9.12 4.12 13.09
CA ALA A 131 -9.94 3.65 14.20
C ALA A 131 -10.59 4.79 15.01
N ASN A 132 -10.07 6.02 14.90
CA ASN A 132 -10.53 7.17 15.69
C ASN A 132 -10.66 8.40 14.78
N VAL A 133 -11.37 8.28 13.65
CA VAL A 133 -11.44 9.34 12.62
C VAL A 133 -11.85 10.70 13.19
N GLU A 134 -12.78 10.72 14.16
CA GLU A 134 -13.26 11.93 14.85
C GLU A 134 -12.14 12.69 15.60
N ASP A 135 -11.07 12.01 16.01
CA ASP A 135 -9.91 12.66 16.64
C ASP A 135 -8.97 13.31 15.60
N PHE A 136 -9.19 13.09 14.30
CA PHE A 136 -8.33 13.53 13.18
C PHE A 136 -9.13 14.28 12.10
N ASP A 137 -10.07 15.16 12.47
CA ASP A 137 -10.93 15.90 11.53
C ASP A 137 -10.23 16.49 10.28
N PRO A 138 -9.05 17.15 10.37
CA PRO A 138 -8.40 17.71 9.19
C PRO A 138 -7.89 16.67 8.20
N TRP A 139 -7.73 15.41 8.63
CA TRP A 139 -7.26 14.31 7.82
C TRP A 139 -8.35 13.68 6.97
N GLU A 140 -9.60 13.65 7.45
CA GLU A 140 -10.73 13.05 6.72
C GLU A 140 -10.93 13.68 5.34
N ALA A 141 -10.70 15.00 5.24
CA ALA A 141 -10.82 15.75 4.00
C ALA A 141 -9.63 15.58 3.03
N THR A 142 -8.60 14.82 3.40
CA THR A 142 -7.37 14.69 2.58
C THR A 142 -7.47 13.60 1.52
N GLU A 143 -6.67 13.76 0.46
CA GLU A 143 -6.47 12.70 -0.53
C GLU A 143 -6.01 11.40 0.14
N GLY A 144 -5.15 11.48 1.16
CA GLY A 144 -4.66 10.33 1.92
C GLY A 144 -5.74 9.43 2.50
N TYR A 145 -6.83 10.01 3.01
CA TYR A 145 -7.98 9.27 3.55
C TYR A 145 -8.91 8.74 2.45
N THR A 146 -9.19 9.58 1.44
CA THR A 146 -10.14 9.26 0.35
C THR A 146 -9.59 8.25 -0.66
N ILE A 147 -8.27 8.05 -0.70
CA ILE A 147 -7.58 7.17 -1.65
C ILE A 147 -8.11 5.72 -1.69
N PHE A 148 -8.68 5.21 -0.60
CA PHE A 148 -9.27 3.86 -0.52
C PHE A 148 -10.79 3.85 -0.33
N SER A 149 -11.47 5.01 -0.34
CA SER A 149 -12.89 5.08 0.03
C SER A 149 -13.80 4.28 -0.91
N GLU A 150 -13.45 4.22 -2.20
CA GLU A 150 -14.16 3.48 -3.24
C GLU A 150 -13.91 1.96 -3.21
N LEU A 151 -12.83 1.52 -2.56
CA LEU A 151 -12.44 0.11 -2.49
C LEU A 151 -13.13 -0.60 -1.32
N LEU A 152 -13.48 -1.87 -1.50
CA LEU A 152 -13.99 -2.72 -0.41
C LEU A 152 -12.86 -3.15 0.53
N VAL A 153 -11.63 -3.28 0.00
CA VAL A 153 -10.41 -3.61 0.77
C VAL A 153 -9.64 -2.32 1.02
N LYS A 154 -9.89 -1.70 2.19
CA LYS A 154 -9.31 -0.39 2.55
C LYS A 154 -8.02 -0.50 3.36
N ARG A 155 -7.85 -1.63 4.07
CA ARG A 155 -6.82 -1.80 5.10
C ARG A 155 -5.87 -2.94 4.77
N THR A 156 -4.62 -2.79 5.19
CA THR A 156 -3.55 -3.76 4.95
C THR A 156 -3.81 -5.08 5.67
N ASP A 157 -4.40 -5.04 6.86
CA ASP A 157 -4.79 -6.25 7.62
C ASP A 157 -5.88 -7.06 6.90
N THR A 158 -6.83 -6.38 6.26
CA THR A 158 -7.89 -7.03 5.47
C THR A 158 -7.30 -7.77 4.28
N PHE A 159 -6.36 -7.14 3.57
CA PHE A 159 -5.64 -7.81 2.47
C PHE A 159 -4.83 -8.99 3.00
N ASN A 160 -4.05 -8.76 4.07
CA ASN A 160 -3.16 -9.77 4.65
C ASN A 160 -3.90 -11.01 5.18
N ARG A 161 -5.13 -10.83 5.65
CA ARG A 161 -6.01 -11.93 6.09
C ARG A 161 -6.30 -12.93 4.97
N TRP A 162 -6.49 -12.45 3.74
CA TRP A 162 -6.84 -13.28 2.58
C TRP A 162 -5.63 -13.72 1.76
N PHE A 163 -4.58 -12.91 1.74
CA PHE A 163 -3.31 -13.25 1.12
C PHE A 163 -2.15 -12.61 1.88
N ASN A 164 -1.23 -13.44 2.39
CA ASN A 164 -0.13 -12.98 3.22
C ASN A 164 0.84 -12.08 2.42
N ILE A 165 0.91 -10.82 2.81
CA ILE A 165 1.88 -9.82 2.31
C ILE A 165 2.84 -9.39 3.41
N SER A 166 2.97 -10.21 4.47
CA SER A 166 3.76 -9.95 5.67
C SER A 166 3.35 -8.65 6.38
N ASN A 167 2.05 -8.29 6.32
CA ASN A 167 1.52 -6.99 6.78
C ASN A 167 2.28 -5.77 6.22
N SER A 168 2.90 -5.87 5.05
CA SER A 168 3.64 -4.75 4.46
C SER A 168 2.71 -3.72 3.84
N ARG A 169 2.59 -2.54 4.48
CA ARG A 169 1.85 -1.40 3.91
C ARG A 169 2.42 -0.95 2.58
N ARG A 170 3.73 -0.98 2.40
CA ARG A 170 4.39 -0.66 1.13
C ARG A 170 3.90 -1.56 0.01
N THR A 171 3.82 -2.87 0.25
CA THR A 171 3.25 -3.83 -0.71
C THR A 171 1.78 -3.54 -0.97
N PHE A 172 0.99 -3.28 0.07
CA PHE A 172 -0.44 -2.96 -0.09
C PHE A 172 -0.66 -1.69 -0.95
N LEU A 173 0.10 -0.62 -0.70
CA LEU A 173 0.05 0.60 -1.51
C LEU A 173 0.46 0.35 -2.97
N ALA A 174 1.46 -0.50 -3.20
CA ALA A 174 1.86 -0.91 -4.55
C ALA A 174 0.76 -1.72 -5.28
N LEU A 175 -0.10 -2.41 -4.53
CA LEU A 175 -1.24 -3.19 -5.05
C LEU A 175 -2.49 -2.34 -5.32
N LYS A 176 -2.56 -1.10 -4.80
CA LYS A 176 -3.69 -0.18 -5.01
C LYS A 176 -4.17 -0.08 -6.47
N PRO A 177 -3.33 0.18 -7.49
CA PRO A 177 -3.83 0.32 -8.87
C PRO A 177 -4.50 -0.96 -9.38
N TYR A 178 -4.01 -2.13 -8.98
CA TYR A 178 -4.61 -3.42 -9.35
C TYR A 178 -5.92 -3.69 -8.60
N LEU A 179 -6.01 -3.28 -7.32
CA LEU A 179 -7.26 -3.31 -6.56
C LEU A 179 -8.34 -2.46 -7.22
N LEU A 180 -7.99 -1.25 -7.68
CA LEU A 180 -8.89 -0.37 -8.42
C LEU A 180 -9.35 -0.99 -9.73
N GLU A 181 -8.43 -1.55 -10.49
CA GLU A 181 -8.76 -2.19 -11.76
C GLU A 181 -9.68 -3.39 -11.54
N VAL A 182 -9.43 -4.22 -10.52
CA VAL A 182 -10.29 -5.35 -10.15
C VAL A 182 -11.67 -4.89 -9.70
N HIS A 183 -11.75 -3.81 -8.92
CA HIS A 183 -13.03 -3.23 -8.51
C HIS A 183 -13.88 -2.84 -9.73
N HIS A 184 -13.31 -2.08 -10.66
CA HIS A 184 -14.04 -1.65 -11.86
C HIS A 184 -14.32 -2.77 -12.86
N GLN A 185 -13.44 -3.78 -12.96
CA GLN A 185 -13.58 -4.85 -13.95
C GLN A 185 -14.52 -5.98 -13.48
N TYR A 186 -14.50 -6.32 -12.20
CA TYR A 186 -15.19 -7.51 -11.69
C TYR A 186 -16.28 -7.21 -10.66
N ILE A 187 -16.21 -6.10 -9.91
CA ILE A 187 -17.16 -5.83 -8.82
C ILE A 187 -18.24 -4.83 -9.27
N ALA A 188 -17.82 -3.65 -9.72
CA ALA A 188 -18.73 -2.58 -10.17
C ALA A 188 -19.68 -2.98 -11.32
N PRO A 189 -19.32 -3.87 -12.27
CA PRO A 189 -20.26 -4.27 -13.32
C PRO A 189 -21.37 -5.23 -12.86
N LEU A 190 -21.18 -5.87 -11.70
CA LEU A 190 -22.10 -6.85 -11.12
C LEU A 190 -22.98 -6.26 -10.02
N LEU A 191 -22.44 -5.30 -9.24
CA LEU A 191 -23.14 -4.65 -8.14
C LEU A 191 -23.25 -3.15 -8.44
N ASN A 192 -24.45 -2.59 -8.33
CA ASN A 192 -24.63 -1.15 -8.46
C ASN A 192 -23.99 -0.41 -7.25
N THR A 193 -23.70 0.88 -7.43
CA THR A 193 -23.06 1.70 -6.41
C THR A 193 -23.84 1.72 -5.09
N ALA A 194 -25.18 1.74 -5.14
CA ALA A 194 -26.04 1.73 -3.96
C ALA A 194 -25.93 0.42 -3.14
N THR A 195 -25.88 -0.74 -3.80
CA THR A 195 -25.65 -2.02 -3.11
C THR A 195 -24.25 -2.06 -2.50
N LEU A 196 -23.24 -1.55 -3.21
CA LEU A 196 -21.87 -1.47 -2.69
C LEU A 196 -21.75 -0.56 -1.46
N THR A 197 -22.45 0.58 -1.43
CA THR A 197 -22.48 1.45 -0.24
C THR A 197 -23.16 0.77 0.94
N THR A 198 -24.24 0.02 0.71
CA THR A 198 -24.95 -0.73 1.76
C THR A 198 -24.08 -1.84 2.34
N ILE A 199 -23.37 -2.58 1.48
CA ILE A 199 -22.40 -3.61 1.91
C ILE A 199 -21.24 -2.97 2.69
N ALA A 200 -20.70 -1.85 2.19
CA ALA A 200 -19.58 -1.16 2.83
C ALA A 200 -19.94 -0.54 4.19
N ALA A 201 -21.20 -0.12 4.38
CA ALA A 201 -21.69 0.38 5.67
C ALA A 201 -21.74 -0.72 6.74
N ALA A 202 -21.86 -1.99 6.32
CA ALA A 202 -21.78 -3.15 7.21
C ALA A 202 -22.72 -3.08 8.44
N ALA A 203 -23.89 -2.47 8.27
CA ALA A 203 -24.85 -2.23 9.35
C ALA A 203 -25.38 -3.55 9.96
N GLU A 204 -25.74 -4.50 9.11
CA GLU A 204 -26.31 -5.79 9.49
C GLU A 204 -25.26 -6.92 9.46
N ALA A 205 -25.53 -8.01 10.18
CA ALA A 205 -24.66 -9.18 10.21
C ALA A 205 -24.45 -9.77 8.80
N ILE A 206 -25.50 -9.78 7.97
CA ILE A 206 -25.42 -10.28 6.59
C ILE A 206 -24.58 -9.36 5.69
N HIS A 207 -24.63 -8.04 5.91
CA HIS A 207 -23.78 -7.09 5.18
C HIS A 207 -22.30 -7.34 5.47
N LYS A 208 -21.96 -7.65 6.74
CA LYS A 208 -20.60 -8.02 7.14
C LYS A 208 -20.14 -9.32 6.50
N GLU A 209 -21.00 -10.33 6.45
CA GLU A 209 -20.66 -11.62 5.82
C GLU A 209 -20.41 -11.45 4.31
N VAL A 210 -21.29 -10.72 3.61
CA VAL A 210 -21.14 -10.43 2.18
C VAL A 210 -19.88 -9.59 1.93
N LEU A 211 -19.60 -8.59 2.78
CA LEU A 211 -18.38 -7.78 2.68
C LEU A 211 -17.12 -8.64 2.82
N ASP A 212 -17.07 -9.54 3.80
CA ASP A 212 -15.90 -10.40 4.04
C ASP A 212 -15.62 -11.31 2.83
N VAL A 213 -16.67 -11.88 2.23
CA VAL A 213 -16.56 -12.73 1.04
C VAL A 213 -16.18 -11.93 -0.20
N LEU A 214 -16.71 -10.71 -0.38
CA LEU A 214 -16.32 -9.83 -1.49
C LEU A 214 -14.88 -9.34 -1.37
N GLN A 215 -14.43 -9.02 -0.15
CA GLN A 215 -13.04 -8.69 0.12
C GLN A 215 -12.13 -9.87 -0.24
N ALA A 216 -12.51 -11.11 0.11
CA ALA A 216 -11.80 -12.32 -0.31
C ALA A 216 -11.70 -12.44 -1.83
N ALA A 217 -12.81 -12.23 -2.55
CA ALA A 217 -12.84 -12.29 -4.01
C ALA A 217 -11.90 -11.24 -4.62
N MET A 218 -11.99 -10.00 -4.14
CA MET A 218 -11.20 -8.87 -4.62
C MET A 218 -9.69 -9.06 -4.41
N VAL A 219 -9.29 -9.56 -3.23
CA VAL A 219 -7.89 -9.89 -2.95
C VAL A 219 -7.39 -10.97 -3.90
N ASN A 220 -8.13 -12.09 -4.07
CA ASN A 220 -7.70 -13.17 -4.95
C ASN A 220 -7.65 -12.76 -6.43
N PHE A 221 -8.60 -11.95 -6.92
CA PHE A 221 -8.52 -11.37 -8.27
C PHE A 221 -7.29 -10.47 -8.43
N THR A 222 -6.96 -9.68 -7.42
CA THR A 222 -5.76 -8.82 -7.44
C THR A 222 -4.49 -9.66 -7.52
N VAL A 223 -4.39 -10.73 -6.74
CA VAL A 223 -3.24 -11.65 -6.76
C VAL A 223 -3.13 -12.38 -8.10
N ALA A 224 -4.25 -12.83 -8.67
CA ALA A 224 -4.27 -13.43 -10.01
C ALA A 224 -3.75 -12.44 -11.05
N LYS A 225 -4.19 -11.18 -10.98
CA LYS A 225 -3.77 -10.14 -11.91
C LYS A 225 -2.27 -9.89 -11.86
N ILE A 226 -1.72 -9.67 -10.66
CA ILE A 226 -0.27 -9.47 -10.50
C ILE A 226 0.56 -10.69 -10.89
N ALA A 227 0.01 -11.91 -10.85
CA ALA A 227 0.72 -13.10 -11.32
C ALA A 227 0.89 -13.09 -12.86
N THR A 228 0.00 -12.42 -13.59
CA THR A 228 0.06 -12.29 -15.06
C THR A 228 0.78 -11.03 -15.52
N THR A 229 0.51 -9.90 -14.88
CA THR A 229 1.17 -8.65 -15.22
C THR A 229 2.55 -8.60 -14.61
N GLY A 230 2.76 -9.06 -13.38
CA GLY A 230 3.94 -8.69 -12.61
C GLY A 230 3.88 -7.24 -12.13
N VAL A 231 4.78 -6.90 -11.21
CA VAL A 231 4.96 -5.52 -10.74
C VAL A 231 6.01 -4.86 -11.63
N PHE A 232 5.61 -3.82 -12.35
CA PHE A 232 6.50 -3.06 -13.23
C PHE A 232 6.76 -1.66 -12.71
N ASP A 233 7.93 -1.13 -13.01
CA ASP A 233 8.24 0.29 -12.93
C ASP A 233 8.27 0.89 -14.33
N ILE A 234 7.52 1.97 -14.50
CA ILE A 234 7.48 2.74 -15.74
C ILE A 234 8.42 3.93 -15.56
N THR A 235 9.45 4.01 -16.40
CA THR A 235 10.37 5.15 -16.44
C THR A 235 10.33 5.79 -17.83
N PRO A 236 10.85 7.02 -18.02
CA PRO A 236 10.93 7.64 -19.34
C PRO A 236 11.67 6.79 -20.40
N SER A 237 12.51 5.85 -19.95
CA SER A 237 13.29 4.95 -20.81
C SER A 237 12.59 3.65 -21.18
N GLY A 238 11.42 3.34 -20.60
CA GLY A 238 10.65 2.13 -20.87
C GLY A 238 9.95 1.53 -19.64
N ILE A 239 9.31 0.37 -19.85
CA ILE A 239 8.67 -0.44 -18.80
C ILE A 239 9.66 -1.52 -18.37
N TYR A 240 9.95 -1.57 -17.07
CA TYR A 240 10.90 -2.52 -16.48
C TYR A 240 10.19 -3.36 -15.42
N GLN A 241 10.53 -4.65 -15.28
CA GLN A 241 10.07 -5.43 -14.14
C GLN A 241 10.71 -4.87 -12.88
N ARG A 242 9.90 -4.59 -11.84
CA ARG A 242 10.39 -4.17 -10.53
C ARG A 242 11.14 -5.36 -9.91
N LEU A 243 12.43 -5.45 -10.19
CA LEU A 243 13.36 -6.22 -9.39
C LEU A 243 13.50 -5.45 -8.07
N ASP A 244 13.15 -6.06 -6.94
CA ASP A 244 13.38 -5.38 -5.67
C ASP A 244 14.89 -5.08 -5.52
N ASP A 245 15.17 -3.79 -5.39
CA ASP A 245 16.29 -3.13 -6.05
C ASP A 245 17.45 -2.88 -5.07
N PHE A 246 18.22 -3.93 -4.78
CA PHE A 246 19.50 -3.78 -4.08
C PHE A 246 20.56 -4.74 -4.65
N GLN A 247 21.54 -4.21 -5.40
CA GLN A 247 22.56 -4.95 -6.18
C GLN A 247 22.71 -6.45 -5.85
N GLY A 248 23.59 -7.00 -5.04
CA GLY A 248 23.75 -8.46 -4.87
C GLY A 248 22.61 -9.31 -4.23
N TYR A 249 21.33 -9.12 -4.56
CA TYR A 249 20.22 -9.99 -4.13
C TYR A 249 19.70 -10.83 -5.30
N LYS A 250 19.87 -12.15 -5.24
CA LYS A 250 19.23 -13.08 -6.18
C LYS A 250 17.90 -13.54 -5.57
N THR A 251 16.80 -12.87 -5.88
CA THR A 251 15.49 -13.51 -5.76
C THR A 251 15.38 -14.51 -6.90
N ASN A 252 15.08 -15.77 -6.61
CA ASN A 252 14.68 -16.69 -7.66
C ASN A 252 13.26 -16.30 -8.07
N PRO A 253 13.04 -15.71 -9.26
CA PRO A 253 11.69 -15.46 -9.71
C PRO A 253 10.94 -16.79 -9.82
N LEU A 254 9.63 -16.76 -9.60
CA LEU A 254 8.79 -17.92 -9.87
C LEU A 254 8.90 -18.28 -11.36
N ASP A 255 9.00 -19.58 -11.64
CA ASP A 255 8.96 -20.09 -13.01
C ASP A 255 7.61 -19.74 -13.66
N PRO A 256 7.52 -19.53 -15.00
CA PRO A 256 6.24 -19.25 -15.66
C PRO A 256 5.15 -20.28 -15.36
N THR A 257 5.52 -21.55 -15.15
CA THR A 257 4.59 -22.60 -14.72
C THR A 257 4.03 -22.34 -13.33
N GLN A 258 4.88 -21.92 -12.39
CA GLN A 258 4.47 -21.59 -11.03
C GLN A 258 3.60 -20.33 -10.98
N LEU A 259 3.91 -19.32 -11.79
CA LEU A 259 3.08 -18.13 -11.95
C LEU A 259 1.72 -18.46 -12.54
N ASN A 260 1.66 -19.31 -13.56
CA ASN A 260 0.39 -19.75 -14.14
C ASN A 260 -0.44 -20.58 -13.14
N ASN A 261 0.20 -21.46 -12.38
CA ASN A 261 -0.51 -22.22 -11.34
C ASN A 261 -1.08 -21.30 -10.26
N LEU A 262 -0.31 -20.30 -9.80
CA LEU A 262 -0.78 -19.28 -8.87
C LEU A 262 -1.95 -18.50 -9.47
N TYR A 263 -1.84 -18.06 -10.72
CA TYR A 263 -2.91 -17.36 -11.42
C TYR A 263 -4.20 -18.19 -11.44
N GLN A 264 -4.14 -19.45 -11.86
CA GLN A 264 -5.32 -20.32 -11.96
C GLN A 264 -5.94 -20.58 -10.58
N ASP A 265 -5.12 -20.92 -9.58
CA ASP A 265 -5.56 -21.14 -8.19
C ASP A 265 -6.31 -19.92 -7.64
N ARG A 266 -5.72 -18.73 -7.79
CA ARG A 266 -6.30 -17.48 -7.29
C ARG A 266 -7.54 -17.07 -8.07
N LEU A 267 -7.56 -17.29 -9.38
CA LEU A 267 -8.72 -16.97 -10.21
C LEU A 267 -9.93 -17.86 -9.86
N VAL A 268 -9.71 -19.16 -9.66
CA VAL A 268 -10.77 -20.08 -9.21
C VAL A 268 -11.29 -19.69 -7.84
N ALA A 269 -10.40 -19.42 -6.87
CA ALA A 269 -10.81 -18.97 -5.54
C ALA A 269 -11.62 -17.66 -5.60
N ALA A 270 -11.17 -16.69 -6.40
CA ALA A 270 -11.85 -15.41 -6.56
C ALA A 270 -13.27 -15.57 -7.12
N GLN A 271 -13.44 -16.40 -8.16
CA GLN A 271 -14.74 -16.69 -8.76
C GLN A 271 -15.68 -17.43 -7.79
N GLN A 272 -15.16 -18.37 -7.00
CA GLN A 272 -15.95 -19.07 -5.98
C GLN A 272 -16.45 -18.12 -4.90
N HIS A 273 -15.58 -17.24 -4.39
CA HIS A 273 -15.98 -16.22 -3.42
C HIS A 273 -17.00 -15.25 -4.02
N LEU A 274 -16.79 -14.77 -5.25
CA LEU A 274 -17.74 -13.87 -5.91
C LEU A 274 -19.11 -14.54 -6.08
N LYS A 275 -19.15 -15.80 -6.52
CA LYS A 275 -20.39 -16.58 -6.64
C LYS A 275 -21.09 -16.72 -5.28
N LYS A 276 -20.33 -17.04 -4.22
CA LYS A 276 -20.87 -17.13 -2.86
C LYS A 276 -21.48 -15.80 -2.40
N ALA A 277 -20.82 -14.67 -2.66
CA ALA A 277 -21.34 -13.36 -2.32
C ALA A 277 -22.66 -13.07 -3.05
N ILE A 278 -22.76 -13.36 -4.34
CA ILE A 278 -24.00 -13.17 -5.12
C ILE A 278 -25.12 -14.05 -4.58
N THR A 279 -24.85 -15.33 -4.30
CA THR A 279 -25.86 -16.23 -3.73
C THR A 279 -26.37 -15.75 -2.37
N LEU A 280 -25.50 -15.16 -1.53
CA LEU A 280 -25.92 -14.57 -0.25
C LEU A 280 -26.79 -13.32 -0.44
N ILE A 281 -26.49 -12.49 -1.45
CA ILE A 281 -27.29 -11.31 -1.80
C ILE A 281 -28.67 -11.74 -2.31
N GLU A 282 -28.72 -12.69 -3.24
CA GLU A 282 -29.97 -13.21 -3.82
C GLU A 282 -30.87 -13.92 -2.79
N ALA A 283 -30.26 -14.56 -1.78
CA ALA A 283 -31.00 -15.21 -0.69
C ALA A 283 -31.65 -14.21 0.28
N ASN A 284 -31.22 -12.94 0.30
CA ASN A 284 -31.66 -11.92 1.26
C ASN A 284 -32.17 -10.64 0.56
N PRO A 285 -33.23 -10.72 -0.27
CA PRO A 285 -33.70 -9.60 -1.08
C PRO A 285 -34.25 -8.42 -0.24
N SER A 286 -34.67 -8.64 1.00
CA SER A 286 -35.16 -7.58 1.90
C SER A 286 -34.05 -6.63 2.35
N GLU A 287 -32.82 -7.14 2.48
CA GLU A 287 -31.65 -6.37 2.92
C GLU A 287 -30.93 -5.70 1.74
N PHE A 288 -31.10 -6.24 0.53
CA PHE A 288 -30.48 -5.76 -0.70
C PHE A 288 -31.54 -5.30 -1.73
N THR A 289 -32.37 -4.33 -1.33
CA THR A 289 -33.49 -3.83 -2.17
C THR A 289 -33.03 -3.19 -3.49
N ASP A 290 -31.84 -2.60 -3.49
CA ASP A 290 -31.24 -1.97 -4.66
C ASP A 290 -30.58 -2.97 -5.63
N TYR A 291 -30.45 -4.25 -5.23
CA TYR A 291 -29.82 -5.24 -6.09
C TYR A 291 -30.75 -5.62 -7.24
N GLN A 292 -30.28 -5.36 -8.46
CA GLN A 292 -30.95 -5.78 -9.68
C GLN A 292 -30.12 -6.88 -10.35
N PRO A 293 -30.62 -8.14 -10.41
CA PRO A 293 -29.90 -9.19 -11.12
C PRO A 293 -29.76 -8.77 -12.57
N LYS A 294 -28.51 -8.70 -13.04
CA LYS A 294 -28.23 -8.32 -14.42
C LYS A 294 -28.72 -9.45 -15.31
N ALA A 295 -29.69 -9.16 -16.18
CA ALA A 295 -30.16 -10.11 -17.18
C ALA A 295 -28.96 -10.64 -17.95
N THR A 296 -28.83 -11.97 -18.03
CA THR A 296 -27.90 -12.60 -18.98
C THR A 296 -28.21 -12.01 -20.34
N VAL A 297 -27.24 -11.31 -20.93
CA VAL A 297 -27.38 -10.84 -22.30
C VAL A 297 -27.48 -12.11 -23.15
N ASP A 298 -28.69 -12.46 -23.57
CA ASP A 298 -28.89 -13.48 -24.59
C ASP A 298 -28.20 -12.96 -25.84
N PHE A 299 -26.97 -13.42 -26.07
CA PHE A 299 -26.33 -13.26 -27.35
C PHE A 299 -27.22 -13.99 -28.35
N VAL A 300 -28.00 -13.22 -29.12
CA VAL A 300 -28.75 -13.73 -30.26
C VAL A 300 -27.74 -14.45 -31.14
N GLN A 301 -27.77 -15.78 -31.10
CA GLN A 301 -26.96 -16.62 -31.97
C GLN A 301 -27.27 -16.15 -33.40
N PRO A 302 -26.28 -15.71 -34.20
CA PRO A 302 -26.55 -15.35 -35.58
C PRO A 302 -27.10 -16.58 -36.27
N SER A 303 -28.38 -16.54 -36.64
CA SER A 303 -29.04 -17.63 -37.35
C SER A 303 -28.26 -17.91 -38.62
N ASN A 304 -27.68 -19.10 -38.73
CA ASN A 304 -26.98 -19.55 -39.92
C ASN A 304 -28.01 -19.77 -41.04
N THR A 305 -28.38 -18.69 -41.74
CA THR A 305 -29.11 -18.79 -42.99
C THR A 305 -28.17 -19.41 -44.00
N LYS A 306 -28.27 -20.73 -44.17
CA LYS A 306 -27.66 -21.46 -45.29
C LYS A 306 -28.07 -20.73 -46.57
N SER A 307 -27.10 -20.08 -47.20
CA SER A 307 -27.25 -19.49 -48.52
C SER A 307 -27.51 -20.64 -49.51
N ILE A 308 -28.77 -20.79 -49.93
CA ILE A 308 -29.12 -21.63 -51.06
C ILE A 308 -28.98 -20.75 -52.30
N VAL A 309 -27.76 -20.68 -52.85
CA VAL A 309 -27.57 -20.26 -54.23
C VAL A 309 -26.92 -21.43 -54.94
N SER A 310 -27.78 -22.25 -55.52
CA SER A 310 -27.47 -23.21 -56.57
C SER A 310 -27.03 -22.45 -57.82
N PHE A 311 -25.83 -22.77 -58.32
CA PHE A 311 -25.45 -22.57 -59.72
C PHE A 311 -25.42 -23.94 -60.40
#